data_AF-A0A8T4JN06-F1
#
_entry.id   AF-A0A8T4JN06-F1
#
_cell.length_a   1.000
_cell.length_b   1.000
_cell.length_c   1.000
_cell.angle_alpha   90.00
_cell.angle_beta   90.00
_cell.angle_gamma   90.00
#
_symmetry.space_group_name_H-M   'P 1'
#
loop_
_entity.id
_entity.type
_entity.pdbx_description
1 polymer ?
#
loop_
_entity_poly.entity_id
_entity_poly.type
_entity_poly.pdbx_seq_one_letter_code
_entity_poly.pdbx_strand_id
1 'polypeptide(L)'
;MGRILGTKTTKEGKVVFEIELGYEEALQLRGHIQNIHVFSEDVADIKTNLSQRGKNEATKYFLIPRELRNNLKFNEKVKCQKIETDSKIIFVYVVDKINI
;
A
#
# COMPACT_ATOMS: atom_id res chain seq x y z
N MET A 1 8.77 7.98 5.13
CA MET A 1 7.87 6.93 5.64
C MET A 1 7.73 7.16 7.13
N GLY A 2 6.51 7.08 7.65
CA GLY A 2 6.25 7.34 9.06
C GLY A 2 7.03 6.44 10.02
N ARG A 3 7.59 7.04 11.08
CA ARG A 3 8.28 6.33 12.16
C ARG A 3 7.35 6.15 13.34
N ILE A 4 7.28 4.92 13.86
CA ILE A 4 6.59 4.65 15.13
C ILE A 4 7.43 5.22 16.27
N LEU A 5 6.91 6.21 17.00
CA LEU A 5 7.52 6.76 18.21
C LEU A 5 7.16 5.94 19.46
N GLY A 6 5.93 5.40 19.48
CA GLY A 6 5.38 4.69 20.63
C GLY A 6 4.35 3.66 20.21
N THR A 7 4.25 2.58 21.00
CA THR A 7 3.25 1.52 20.83
C THR A 7 2.68 1.18 22.20
N LYS A 8 1.35 1.10 22.33
CA LYS A 8 0.67 0.67 23.55
C LYS A 8 -0.52 -0.24 23.25
N THR A 9 -0.68 -1.30 24.04
CA THR A 9 -1.86 -2.17 24.01
C THR A 9 -2.95 -1.62 24.93
N THR A 10 -4.21 -1.68 24.52
CA THR A 10 -5.36 -1.36 25.39
C THR A 10 -5.86 -2.61 26.12
N LYS A 11 -6.68 -2.40 27.16
CA LYS A 11 -7.37 -3.50 27.88
C LYS A 11 -8.37 -4.28 27.01
N GLU A 12 -8.69 -3.77 25.81
CA GLU A 12 -9.59 -4.39 24.82
C GLU A 12 -8.83 -5.17 23.74
N GLY A 13 -7.51 -5.39 23.90
CA GLY A 13 -6.66 -6.08 22.93
C GLY A 13 -6.31 -5.24 21.69
N LYS A 14 -6.72 -3.97 21.62
CA LYS A 14 -6.38 -3.05 20.52
C LYS A 14 -4.94 -2.54 20.69
N VAL A 15 -4.26 -2.25 19.59
CA VAL A 15 -2.93 -1.62 19.60
C VAL A 15 -3.07 -0.18 19.12
N VAL A 16 -2.44 0.76 19.84
CA VAL A 16 -2.35 2.17 19.47
C VAL A 16 -0.89 2.51 19.17
N PHE A 17 -0.65 3.00 17.96
CA PHE A 17 0.64 3.52 17.51
C PHE A 17 0.65 5.03 17.53
N GLU A 18 1.77 5.61 17.94
CA GLU A 18 2.09 7.03 17.77
C GLU A 18 3.08 7.15 16.61
N ILE A 19 2.75 7.94 15.59
CA ILE A 19 3.46 7.95 14.30
C ILE A 19 3.92 9.37 13.97
N GLU A 20 5.23 9.52 13.80
CA GLU A 20 5.90 10.71 13.28
C GLU A 20 5.96 10.61 11.74
N LEU A 21 5.42 11.60 11.03
CA LEU A 21 5.44 11.66 9.57
C LEU A 21 6.35 12.79 9.09
N GLY A 22 7.07 12.58 7.97
CA GLY A 22 7.75 13.66 7.28
C GLY A 22 6.75 14.66 6.68
N TYR A 23 7.10 15.94 6.61
CA TYR A 23 6.18 17.00 6.17
C TYR A 23 5.54 16.73 4.79
N GLU A 24 6.34 16.35 3.79
CA GLU A 24 5.87 15.98 2.45
C GLU A 24 4.96 14.74 2.41
N GLU A 25 5.09 13.86 3.40
CA GLU A 25 4.25 12.65 3.53
C GLU A 25 2.92 12.99 4.20
N ALA A 26 2.92 13.88 5.19
CA ALA A 26 1.71 14.46 5.76
C ALA A 26 0.93 15.31 4.73
N LEU A 27 1.62 16.08 3.87
CA LEU A 27 1.00 16.82 2.78
C LEU A 27 0.28 15.92 1.77
N GLN A 28 0.81 14.71 1.50
CA GLN A 28 0.16 13.74 0.61
C GLN A 28 -1.19 13.23 1.12
N LEU A 29 -1.45 13.29 2.44
CA LEU A 29 -2.77 13.01 3.02
C LEU A 29 -3.80 14.09 2.67
N ARG A 30 -3.39 15.29 2.25
CA ARG A 30 -4.26 16.43 1.87
C ARG A 30 -5.30 16.81 2.94
N GLY A 31 -4.98 16.58 4.22
CA GLY A 31 -5.87 16.81 5.36
C GLY A 31 -6.81 15.64 5.71
N HIS A 32 -6.81 14.54 4.94
CA HIS A 32 -7.64 13.35 5.21
C HIS A 32 -7.06 12.49 6.33
N ILE A 33 -7.27 12.91 7.58
CA ILE A 33 -6.81 12.19 8.79
C ILE A 33 -7.78 11.09 9.28
N GLN A 34 -8.60 10.54 8.39
CA GLN A 34 -9.60 9.50 8.68
C GLN A 34 -9.50 8.35 7.69
N ASN A 35 -9.86 7.13 8.11
CA ASN A 35 -9.70 5.90 7.33
C ASN A 35 -8.24 5.61 6.92
N ILE A 36 -7.29 5.96 7.80
CA ILE A 36 -5.87 5.61 7.64
C ILE A 36 -5.72 4.11 7.95
N HIS A 37 -5.22 3.35 6.98
CA HIS A 37 -4.88 1.94 7.13
C HIS A 37 -3.35 1.79 7.20
N VAL A 38 -2.85 1.23 8.31
CA VAL A 38 -1.43 0.93 8.47
C VAL A 38 -1.12 -0.41 7.80
N PHE A 39 -0.07 -0.44 6.99
CA PHE A 39 0.48 -1.66 6.39
C PHE A 39 1.99 -1.71 6.60
N SER A 40 2.59 -2.89 6.40
CA SER A 40 4.05 -3.06 6.35
C SER A 40 4.41 -3.75 5.05
N GLU A 41 5.44 -3.25 4.36
CA GLU A 41 5.94 -3.84 3.13
C GLU A 41 6.55 -5.25 3.33
N ASP A 42 6.86 -5.66 4.56
CA ASP A 42 7.36 -7.00 4.88
C ASP A 42 6.25 -8.02 5.22
N VAL A 43 4.98 -7.59 5.27
CA VAL A 43 3.80 -8.46 5.43
C VAL A 43 3.18 -8.83 4.06
N ALA A 44 3.90 -8.55 2.97
CA ALA A 44 3.46 -8.73 1.59
C ALA A 44 3.83 -10.13 1.02
N ASP A 45 3.27 -11.19 1.60
CA ASP A 45 3.59 -12.61 1.31
C ASP A 45 3.14 -13.13 -0.06
N ILE A 46 2.58 -12.30 -0.95
CA ILE A 46 2.09 -12.73 -2.27
C ILE A 46 2.70 -11.87 -3.39
N LYS A 47 3.24 -12.54 -4.41
CA LYS A 47 3.65 -11.94 -5.69
C LYS A 47 2.54 -12.14 -6.72
N THR A 48 2.11 -11.07 -7.39
CA THR A 48 1.12 -11.15 -8.47
C THR A 48 1.24 -10.00 -9.46
N ASN A 49 0.85 -10.26 -10.71
CA ASN A 49 0.63 -9.28 -11.77
C ASN A 49 -0.84 -9.41 -12.23
N LEU A 50 -1.51 -8.29 -12.46
CA LEU A 50 -2.91 -8.20 -12.88
C LEU A 50 -2.98 -7.31 -14.15
N SER A 51 -3.33 -7.79 -15.39
CA SER A 51 -4.23 -7.11 -16.46
C SER A 51 -5.23 -8.34 -16.83
N GLN A 52 -6.56 -8.10 -16.83
CA GLN A 52 -7.62 -8.75 -17.63
C GLN A 52 -7.23 -9.11 -19.08
N ARG A 53 -7.20 -10.41 -19.39
CA ARG A 53 -7.52 -10.99 -20.71
C ARG A 53 -8.12 -12.40 -20.53
N GLY A 54 -8.91 -12.86 -21.49
CA GLY A 54 -9.44 -14.24 -21.54
C GLY A 54 -10.94 -14.36 -21.29
N LYS A 55 -11.52 -15.51 -21.70
CA LYS A 55 -12.93 -15.82 -21.52
C LYS A 55 -13.23 -16.00 -20.01
N ASN A 56 -14.37 -15.49 -19.54
CA ASN A 56 -14.80 -15.48 -18.14
C ASN A 56 -13.89 -14.69 -17.15
N GLU A 57 -13.13 -13.71 -17.63
CA GLU A 57 -12.40 -12.72 -16.79
C GLU A 57 -11.49 -13.27 -15.65
N ALA A 58 -10.88 -14.44 -15.85
CA ALA A 58 -10.13 -15.15 -14.81
C ALA A 58 -8.87 -14.43 -14.28
N THR A 59 -8.45 -13.34 -14.92
CA THR A 59 -7.38 -12.41 -14.49
C THR A 59 -7.97 -10.98 -14.50
N LYS A 60 -7.55 -10.06 -13.61
CA LYS A 60 -8.08 -8.66 -13.56
C LYS A 60 -6.98 -7.58 -13.74
N TYR A 61 -7.25 -6.29 -13.96
CA TYR A 61 -6.22 -5.24 -14.30
C TYR A 61 -6.09 -4.11 -13.28
N PHE A 62 -4.84 -3.85 -12.85
CA PHE A 62 -4.43 -2.57 -12.27
C PHE A 62 -3.48 -1.85 -13.23
N LEU A 63 -4.00 -0.83 -13.92
CA LEU A 63 -3.22 0.04 -14.79
C LEU A 63 -2.70 1.23 -13.97
N ILE A 64 -1.38 1.43 -13.94
CA ILE A 64 -0.78 2.61 -13.31
C ILE A 64 -1.19 3.86 -14.10
N PRO A 65 -1.80 4.90 -13.50
CA PRO A 65 -2.14 6.16 -14.15
C PRO A 65 -0.93 6.80 -14.84
N ARG A 66 -1.12 7.50 -15.97
CA ARG A 66 -0.02 8.02 -16.80
C ARG A 66 0.90 8.97 -16.01
N GLU A 67 0.29 9.74 -15.13
CA GLU A 67 0.86 10.75 -14.24
C GLU A 67 1.87 10.12 -13.26
N LEU A 68 1.67 8.84 -12.91
CA LEU A 68 2.49 8.07 -11.97
C LEU A 68 3.55 7.19 -12.65
N ARG A 69 3.71 7.28 -13.98
CA ARG A 69 4.71 6.50 -14.75
C ARG A 69 6.06 7.21 -14.90
N ASN A 70 6.16 8.48 -14.53
CA ASN A 70 7.41 9.24 -14.66
C ASN A 70 8.52 8.61 -13.81
N ASN A 71 9.68 8.37 -14.41
CA ASN A 71 10.85 7.71 -13.82
C ASN A 71 10.59 6.29 -13.25
N LEU A 72 9.50 5.63 -13.67
CA LEU A 72 9.10 4.33 -13.15
C LEU A 72 9.80 3.18 -13.90
N LYS A 73 10.97 2.75 -13.40
CA LYS A 73 11.66 1.52 -13.79
C LYS A 73 11.77 0.58 -12.58
N PHE A 74 11.28 -0.65 -12.71
CA PHE A 74 11.24 -1.66 -11.65
C PHE A 74 11.40 -3.06 -12.23
N ASN A 75 11.83 -4.01 -11.40
CA ASN A 75 11.97 -5.43 -11.76
C ASN A 75 10.62 -6.17 -11.67
N GLU A 76 10.50 -7.31 -12.35
CA GLU A 76 9.25 -8.11 -12.44
C GLU A 76 8.72 -8.68 -11.11
N LYS A 77 9.48 -8.57 -10.02
CA LYS A 77 9.11 -9.07 -8.68
C LYS A 77 8.43 -7.95 -7.89
N VAL A 78 7.10 -8.04 -7.79
CA VAL A 78 6.25 -7.09 -7.06
C VAL A 78 5.76 -7.72 -5.76
N LYS A 79 5.93 -7.04 -4.62
CA LYS A 79 5.31 -7.37 -3.32
C LYS A 79 3.85 -6.88 -3.34
N CYS A 80 2.88 -7.69 -2.91
CA CYS A 80 1.46 -7.31 -2.85
C CYS A 80 0.81 -7.69 -1.51
N GLN A 81 -0.06 -6.82 -0.99
CA GLN A 81 -0.96 -7.09 0.12
C GLN A 81 -2.41 -6.73 -0.24
N LYS A 82 -3.37 -7.58 0.15
CA LYS A 82 -4.81 -7.31 0.10
C LYS A 82 -5.28 -6.95 1.52
N ILE A 83 -6.01 -5.86 1.66
CA ILE A 83 -6.65 -5.43 2.92
C ILE A 83 -8.14 -5.32 2.65
N GLU A 84 -8.96 -5.97 3.47
CA GLU A 84 -10.42 -5.89 3.38
C GLU A 84 -11.00 -5.13 4.57
N THR A 85 -12.05 -4.36 4.29
CA THR A 85 -12.89 -3.67 5.27
C THR A 85 -14.35 -3.92 4.92
N ASP A 86 -15.26 -3.62 5.85
CA ASP A 86 -16.71 -3.81 5.72
C ASP A 86 -17.33 -3.19 4.44
N SER A 87 -16.61 -2.31 3.75
CA SER A 87 -17.08 -1.63 2.53
C SER A 87 -16.07 -1.58 1.37
N LYS A 88 -14.82 -2.03 1.55
CA LYS A 88 -13.74 -1.83 0.56
C LYS A 88 -12.75 -3.00 0.52
N ILE A 89 -12.26 -3.30 -0.67
CA ILE A 89 -11.05 -4.11 -0.88
C ILE A 89 -9.95 -3.17 -1.38
N ILE A 90 -8.86 -3.10 -0.63
CA ILE A 90 -7.67 -2.28 -0.91
C ILE A 90 -6.54 -3.23 -1.33
N PHE A 91 -5.81 -2.89 -2.39
CA PHE A 91 -4.61 -3.60 -2.81
C PHE A 91 -3.42 -2.65 -2.73
N VAL A 92 -2.39 -3.06 -2.00
CA VAL A 92 -1.13 -2.33 -1.85
C VAL A 92 -0.05 -3.09 -2.62
N TYR A 93 0.65 -2.40 -3.52
CA TYR A 93 1.75 -2.96 -4.30
C TYR A 93 3.04 -2.19 -4.00
N VAL A 94 4.13 -2.92 -3.73
CA VAL A 94 5.46 -2.36 -3.50
C VAL A 94 6.40 -2.90 -4.58
N VAL A 95 7.10 -1.99 -5.25
CA VAL A 95 7.99 -2.28 -6.38
C VAL A 95 9.40 -1.77 -6.10
N ASP A 96 10.40 -2.63 -6.29
CA ASP A 96 11.81 -2.25 -6.17
C ASP A 96 12.21 -1.35 -7.34
N LYS A 97 12.61 -0.11 -7.05
CA LYS A 97 13.11 0.83 -8.06
C LYS A 97 14.47 0.38 -8.58
N ILE A 98 14.64 0.40 -9.90
CA ILE A 98 15.96 0.26 -10.51
C ILE A 98 16.66 1.62 -10.43
N ASN A 99 17.61 1.74 -9.52
CA ASN A 99 18.57 2.86 -9.51
C ASN A 99 19.49 2.73 -10.74
N ILE A 100 19.68 3.85 -11.46
CA ILE A 100 20.57 4.00 -12.63
C ILE A 100 21.35 5.29 -12.43
#